data_AF-A0ABD1M3Q3-F1
#
_entry.id   AF-A0ABD1M3Q3-F1
#
_cell.length_a   1.000
_cell.length_b   1.000
_cell.length_c   1.000
_cell.angle_alpha   90.00
_cell.angle_beta   90.00
_cell.angle_gamma   90.00
#
_symmetry.space_group_name_H-M   'P 1'
#
loop_
_entity.id
_entity.type
_entity.pdbx_description
1 polymer ?
#
loop_
_entity_poly.entity_id
_entity_poly.type
_entity_poly.pdbx_seq_one_letter_code
_entity_poly.pdbx_strand_id
1 'polypeptide(L)'
;MTWVFPVVGGYKYLVRLHFCDIASIALGLLYFNVYVDGRLAYEDLDLSSVTNSLATPFYADFVVDGGDGGVRDLSVGIGPSKNSMAHVIDGILNAVEVMKMNNSHGSLDGEVCAGFVTKSWSTGNSGMVFTLVAAVCIVLSLSIVIRRRLIASRESVSWSRLPMNLSEGSDKVAGI
;
A
#
# COMPACT_ATOMS: atom_id res chain seq x y z
N MET A 1 1.85 -36.50 11.08
CA MET A 1 2.94 -35.52 11.19
C MET A 1 2.40 -34.13 10.99
N THR A 2 2.82 -33.16 11.80
CA THR A 2 2.37 -31.76 11.67
C THR A 2 3.57 -30.83 11.77
N TRP A 3 3.70 -29.92 10.80
CA TRP A 3 4.67 -28.84 10.77
C TRP A 3 3.97 -27.53 11.12
N VAL A 4 4.66 -26.66 11.85
CA VAL A 4 4.13 -25.37 12.30
C VAL A 4 5.10 -24.26 11.88
N PHE A 5 4.55 -23.20 11.30
CA PHE A 5 5.28 -22.06 10.78
C PHE A 5 4.75 -20.77 11.41
N PRO A 6 5.59 -19.95 12.06
CA PRO A 6 5.17 -18.65 12.54
C PRO A 6 4.93 -17.71 11.35
N VAL A 7 3.73 -17.16 11.25
CA VAL A 7 3.31 -16.21 10.22
C VAL A 7 2.79 -14.92 10.85
N VAL A 8 2.90 -13.82 10.11
CA VAL A 8 2.49 -12.48 10.56
C VAL A 8 1.09 -12.20 10.05
N GLY A 9 0.20 -11.73 10.91
CA GLY A 9 -1.15 -11.29 10.54
C GLY A 9 -1.15 -10.10 9.57
N GLY A 10 -2.27 -9.88 8.90
CA GLY A 10 -2.45 -8.83 7.89
C GLY A 10 -1.95 -9.21 6.49
N TYR A 11 -1.52 -10.46 6.29
CA TYR A 11 -1.07 -11.00 5.00
C TYR A 11 -1.76 -12.32 4.71
N LYS A 12 -1.86 -12.66 3.43
CA LYS A 12 -2.16 -14.02 2.99
C LYS A 12 -0.85 -14.74 2.64
N TYR A 13 -0.88 -16.06 2.71
CA TYR A 13 0.27 -16.91 2.48
C TYR A 13 -0.05 -17.95 1.40
N LEU A 14 0.82 -18.06 0.40
CA LEU A 14 0.83 -19.19 -0.52
C LEU A 14 1.60 -20.33 0.15
N VAL A 15 0.90 -21.43 0.41
CA VAL A 15 1.46 -22.66 0.93
C VAL A 15 1.52 -23.66 -0.23
N ARG A 16 2.74 -23.99 -0.68
CA ARG A 16 2.96 -25.00 -1.71
C ARG A 16 3.50 -26.27 -1.08
N LEU A 17 2.80 -27.37 -1.28
CA LEU A 17 3.19 -28.69 -0.80
C LEU A 17 3.74 -29.50 -1.97
N HIS A 18 4.90 -30.12 -1.79
CA HIS A 18 5.53 -30.98 -2.79
C HIS A 18 5.48 -32.43 -2.34
N PHE A 19 5.05 -33.29 -3.27
CA PHE A 19 4.85 -34.70 -3.09
C PHE A 19 5.55 -35.49 -4.19
N CYS A 20 6.06 -36.66 -3.84
CA CYS A 20 6.60 -37.64 -4.77
C CYS A 20 6.65 -38.98 -4.03
N ASP A 21 5.85 -39.94 -4.48
CA ASP A 21 5.83 -41.28 -3.89
C ASP A 21 7.09 -42.06 -4.29
N ILE A 22 8.11 -41.99 -3.45
CA ILE A 22 9.37 -42.73 -3.59
C ILE A 22 9.46 -43.93 -2.65
N ALA A 23 8.37 -44.23 -1.93
CA ALA A 23 8.39 -45.17 -0.82
C ALA A 23 7.48 -46.38 -1.05
N SER A 24 6.42 -46.24 -1.86
CA SER A 24 5.60 -47.35 -2.30
C SER A 24 6.33 -48.25 -3.30
N ILE A 25 6.04 -49.55 -3.24
CA ILE A 25 6.54 -50.55 -4.19
C ILE A 25 5.65 -50.71 -5.44
N ALA A 26 4.40 -50.23 -5.37
CA ALA A 26 3.43 -50.26 -6.45
C ALA A 26 2.43 -49.10 -6.31
N LEU A 27 1.69 -48.80 -7.38
CA LEU A 27 0.63 -47.79 -7.41
C LEU A 27 -0.53 -48.18 -6.48
N GLY A 28 -1.24 -47.19 -5.93
CA GLY A 28 -2.45 -47.39 -5.13
C GLY A 28 -2.21 -48.05 -3.78
N LEU A 29 -1.00 -47.97 -3.22
CA LEU A 29 -0.67 -48.54 -1.90
C LEU A 29 -0.66 -47.51 -0.77
N LEU A 30 -0.48 -46.24 -1.10
CA LEU A 30 -0.33 -45.15 -0.14
C LEU A 30 -1.46 -44.14 -0.32
N TYR A 31 -2.33 -44.05 0.68
CA TYR A 31 -3.35 -43.01 0.81
C TYR A 31 -3.10 -42.23 2.09
N PHE A 32 -3.22 -40.89 2.03
CA PHE A 32 -3.05 -40.06 3.22
C PHE A 32 -3.88 -38.79 3.14
N ASN A 33 -4.18 -38.24 4.31
CA ASN A 33 -4.92 -37.00 4.43
C ASN A 33 -3.95 -35.83 4.54
N VAL A 34 -4.24 -34.75 3.82
CA VAL A 34 -3.49 -33.49 3.86
C VAL A 34 -4.32 -32.45 4.58
N TYR A 35 -3.73 -31.79 5.57
CA TYR A 35 -4.35 -30.72 6.32
C TYR A 35 -3.55 -29.43 6.14
N VAL A 36 -4.24 -28.33 5.89
CA VAL A 36 -3.64 -26.99 5.82
C VAL A 36 -4.43 -26.08 6.75
N ASP A 37 -3.72 -25.46 7.69
CA ASP A 37 -4.26 -24.60 8.74
C ASP A 37 -5.43 -25.25 9.52
N GLY A 38 -5.23 -26.51 9.91
CA GLY A 38 -6.21 -27.33 10.63
C GLY A 38 -7.40 -27.82 9.79
N ARG A 39 -7.46 -27.50 8.49
CA ARG A 39 -8.56 -27.89 7.60
C ARG A 39 -8.12 -29.04 6.70
N LEU A 40 -9.02 -30.00 6.46
CA LEU A 40 -8.79 -31.08 5.50
C LEU A 40 -8.75 -30.50 4.08
N ALA A 41 -7.58 -30.58 3.46
CA ALA A 41 -7.29 -30.05 2.12
C ALA A 41 -7.38 -31.13 1.05
N TYR A 42 -6.87 -32.33 1.34
CA TYR A 42 -7.10 -33.54 0.55
C TYR A 42 -7.48 -34.69 1.49
N GLU A 43 -8.58 -35.35 1.16
CA GLU A 43 -8.98 -36.62 1.77
C GLU A 43 -8.44 -37.76 0.90
N ASP A 44 -7.85 -38.78 1.54
CA ASP A 44 -7.40 -40.02 0.89
C ASP A 44 -6.57 -39.77 -0.37
N LEU A 45 -5.59 -38.87 -0.31
CA LEU A 45 -4.72 -38.55 -1.43
C LEU A 45 -3.87 -39.76 -1.79
N ASP A 46 -4.07 -40.26 -3.01
CA ASP A 46 -3.18 -41.20 -3.69
C ASP A 46 -2.50 -40.49 -4.86
N LEU A 47 -1.18 -40.34 -4.76
CA LEU A 47 -0.38 -39.67 -5.78
C LEU A 47 -0.40 -40.43 -7.11
N SER A 48 -0.53 -41.76 -7.09
CA SER A 48 -0.53 -42.57 -8.30
C SER A 48 -1.78 -42.36 -9.16
N SER A 49 -2.92 -42.02 -8.55
CA SER A 49 -4.13 -41.61 -9.27
C SER A 49 -3.96 -40.30 -10.05
N VAL A 50 -3.03 -39.43 -9.62
CA VAL A 50 -2.78 -38.13 -10.23
C VAL A 50 -1.66 -38.20 -11.26
N THR A 51 -0.57 -38.91 -10.93
CA THR A 51 0.64 -38.96 -11.76
C THR A 51 0.69 -40.15 -12.72
N ASN A 52 -0.14 -41.18 -12.53
CA ASN A 52 -0.08 -42.49 -13.21
C ASN A 52 1.28 -43.19 -13.11
N SER A 53 2.15 -42.79 -12.17
CA SER A 53 3.47 -43.38 -11.96
C SER A 53 4.01 -43.07 -10.56
N LEU A 54 4.80 -43.99 -10.01
CA LEU A 54 5.62 -43.71 -8.83
C LEU A 54 6.74 -42.73 -9.17
N ALA A 55 7.40 -42.22 -8.13
CA ALA A 55 8.56 -41.32 -8.23
C ALA A 55 8.36 -40.12 -9.17
N THR A 56 7.12 -39.66 -9.33
CA THR A 56 6.75 -38.53 -10.19
C THR A 56 6.36 -37.36 -9.29
N PRO A 57 6.95 -36.16 -9.49
CA PRO A 57 6.66 -35.02 -8.65
C PRO A 57 5.24 -34.49 -8.88
N PHE A 58 4.58 -34.12 -7.79
CA PHE A 58 3.29 -33.44 -7.76
C PHE A 58 3.36 -32.29 -6.75
N TYR A 59 2.72 -31.17 -7.04
CA TYR A 59 2.61 -30.07 -6.09
C TYR A 59 1.16 -29.56 -6.00
N ALA A 60 0.81 -29.01 -4.84
CA ALA A 60 -0.48 -28.39 -4.60
C ALA A 60 -0.32 -27.06 -3.86
N ASP A 61 -1.04 -26.06 -4.34
CA ASP A 61 -1.00 -24.68 -3.83
C ASP A 61 -2.26 -24.34 -3.04
N PHE A 62 -2.07 -23.73 -1.88
CA PHE A 62 -3.14 -23.25 -1.02
C PHE A 62 -2.90 -21.80 -0.64
N VAL A 63 -3.98 -21.04 -0.50
CA VAL A 63 -3.93 -19.69 0.06
C VAL A 63 -4.50 -19.73 1.47
N VAL A 64 -3.67 -19.37 2.45
CA VAL A 64 -4.04 -19.31 3.87
C VAL A 64 -4.06 -17.85 4.31
N ASP A 65 -5.10 -17.47 5.05
CA ASP A 65 -5.20 -16.13 5.63
C ASP A 65 -4.38 -16.05 6.93
N GLY A 66 -3.41 -15.13 7.02
CA GLY A 66 -2.59 -14.93 8.21
C GLY A 66 -3.37 -14.42 9.43
N GLY A 67 -4.63 -14.04 9.27
CA GLY A 67 -5.46 -13.49 10.34
C GLY A 67 -5.12 -12.03 10.64
N ASP A 68 -5.70 -11.49 11.70
CA ASP A 68 -5.57 -10.07 12.05
C ASP A 68 -4.43 -9.82 13.05
N GLY A 69 -3.43 -9.06 12.63
CA GLY A 69 -2.35 -8.56 13.49
C GLY A 69 -1.47 -9.64 14.17
N GLY A 70 -0.33 -9.22 14.71
CA GLY A 70 0.54 -10.10 15.49
C GLY A 70 1.17 -11.27 14.73
N VAL A 71 1.66 -12.26 15.47
CA VAL A 71 2.24 -13.50 14.95
C VAL A 71 1.35 -14.66 15.37
N ARG A 72 1.05 -15.57 14.45
CA ARG A 72 0.31 -16.81 14.71
C ARG A 72 0.99 -18.01 14.06
N ASP A 73 0.52 -19.19 14.44
CA ASP A 73 0.99 -20.45 13.89
C ASP A 73 0.14 -20.88 12.71
N LEU A 74 0.76 -21.06 11.54
CA LEU A 74 0.19 -21.75 10.38
C LEU A 74 0.65 -23.22 10.45
N SER A 75 -0.29 -24.15 10.33
CA SER A 75 0.03 -25.58 10.38
C SER A 75 -0.14 -26.29 9.03
N VAL A 76 0.73 -27.24 8.73
CA VAL A 76 0.58 -28.21 7.64
C VAL A 76 0.64 -29.59 8.26
N GLY A 77 -0.35 -30.43 7.97
CA GLY A 77 -0.48 -31.77 8.54
C GLY A 77 -0.57 -32.85 7.47
N ILE A 78 0.04 -34.00 7.75
CA ILE A 78 -0.13 -35.24 7.00
C ILE A 78 -0.59 -36.31 7.99
N GLY A 79 -1.70 -36.98 7.68
CA GLY A 79 -2.27 -38.02 8.54
C GLY A 79 -2.63 -39.28 7.76
N PRO A 80 -2.70 -40.44 8.46
CA PRO A 80 -3.03 -41.70 7.81
C PRO A 80 -4.45 -41.70 7.24
N SER A 81 -4.65 -42.44 6.15
CA SER A 81 -5.95 -42.82 5.63
C SER A 81 -6.28 -44.27 6.01
N LYS A 82 -7.57 -44.56 6.19
CA LYS A 82 -8.06 -45.94 6.37
C LYS A 82 -7.99 -46.76 5.08
N ASN A 83 -7.85 -46.12 3.92
CA ASN A 83 -7.73 -46.76 2.62
C ASN A 83 -6.29 -47.16 2.30
N SER A 84 -5.32 -46.66 3.07
CA SER A 84 -3.91 -47.02 2.91
C SER A 84 -3.66 -48.45 3.36
N MET A 85 -2.66 -49.12 2.78
CA MET A 85 -2.23 -50.42 3.30
C MET A 85 -1.80 -50.30 4.77
N ALA A 86 -2.30 -51.21 5.60
CA ALA A 86 -2.00 -51.23 7.02
C ALA A 86 -0.50 -51.44 7.27
N HIS A 87 0.07 -50.66 8.20
CA HIS A 87 1.40 -50.84 8.81
C HIS A 87 2.65 -50.49 7.99
N VAL A 88 2.56 -49.70 6.91
CA VAL A 88 3.74 -49.36 6.10
C VAL A 88 4.10 -47.88 6.20
N ILE A 89 3.23 -46.96 5.75
CA ILE A 89 3.51 -45.51 5.72
C ILE A 89 2.21 -44.74 6.00
N ASP A 90 2.26 -43.80 6.96
CA ASP A 90 1.11 -42.96 7.35
C ASP A 90 0.85 -41.77 6.40
N GLY A 91 1.82 -41.44 5.54
CA GLY A 91 1.74 -40.37 4.55
C GLY A 91 3.11 -39.83 4.20
N ILE A 92 3.18 -39.01 3.15
CA ILE A 92 4.43 -38.44 2.64
C ILE A 92 4.29 -36.95 2.35
N LEU A 93 5.34 -36.19 2.67
CA LEU A 93 5.51 -34.80 2.26
C LEU A 93 7.00 -34.59 1.99
N ASN A 94 7.36 -34.23 0.76
CA ASN A 94 8.75 -34.14 0.33
C ASN A 94 9.31 -32.74 0.60
N ALA A 95 8.51 -31.70 0.39
CA ALA A 95 8.87 -30.32 0.74
C ALA A 95 7.62 -29.45 0.98
N VAL A 96 7.83 -28.34 1.67
CA VAL A 96 6.81 -27.31 1.93
C VAL A 96 7.44 -25.94 1.76
N GLU A 97 6.77 -25.09 0.97
CA GLU A 97 7.11 -23.69 0.80
C GLU A 97 5.98 -22.84 1.39
N VAL A 98 6.33 -21.81 2.17
CA VAL A 98 5.38 -20.86 2.75
C VAL A 98 5.80 -19.46 2.36
N MET A 99 5.07 -18.84 1.43
CA MET A 99 5.42 -17.55 0.84
C MET A 99 4.40 -16.49 1.25
N LYS A 100 4.88 -15.40 1.86
CA LYS A 100 4.03 -14.24 2.17
C LYS A 100 3.62 -13.54 0.87
N MET A 101 2.32 -13.31 0.71
CA MET A 101 1.78 -12.50 -0.39
C MET A 101 1.60 -11.06 0.05
N ASN A 102 1.58 -10.14 -0.92
CA ASN A 102 1.37 -8.73 -0.62
C ASN A 102 -0.02 -8.48 -0.02
N ASN A 103 -0.11 -7.48 0.86
CA ASN A 103 -1.38 -7.01 1.36
C ASN A 103 -2.10 -6.12 0.32
N SER A 104 -3.30 -5.64 0.65
CA SER A 104 -4.09 -4.72 -0.20
C SER A 104 -3.35 -3.43 -0.56
N HIS A 105 -2.35 -3.02 0.22
CA HIS A 105 -1.50 -1.86 -0.02
C HIS A 105 -0.25 -2.17 -0.85
N GLY A 106 -0.09 -3.41 -1.31
CA GLY A 106 1.07 -3.86 -2.08
C GLY A 106 2.33 -4.05 -1.25
N SER A 107 2.21 -4.14 0.08
CA SER A 107 3.32 -4.30 1.02
C SER A 107 3.60 -5.75 1.37
N LEU A 108 4.86 -6.05 1.71
CA LEU A 108 5.31 -7.29 2.35
C LEU A 108 5.92 -7.04 3.75
N ASP A 109 6.10 -5.78 4.11
CA ASP A 109 6.82 -5.31 5.30
C ASP A 109 6.12 -4.06 5.89
N GLY A 110 4.99 -4.30 6.54
CA GLY A 110 4.17 -3.28 7.22
C GLY A 110 2.81 -3.02 6.58
N GLU A 111 1.88 -2.51 7.36
CA GLU A 111 0.47 -2.27 6.97
C GLU A 111 0.36 -1.31 5.78
N VAL A 112 1.28 -0.35 5.66
CA VAL A 112 1.31 0.62 4.57
C VAL A 112 2.65 0.57 3.83
N CYS A 113 2.60 0.38 2.52
CA CYS A 113 3.79 0.41 1.67
C CYS A 113 4.19 1.85 1.33
N ALA A 114 5.50 2.17 1.31
CA ALA A 114 5.98 3.49 0.88
C ALA A 114 5.52 3.86 -0.55
N GLY A 115 5.35 2.86 -1.41
CA GLY A 115 4.78 3.02 -2.76
C GLY A 115 3.31 3.46 -2.78
N PHE A 116 2.50 3.08 -1.78
CA PHE A 116 1.12 3.53 -1.65
C PHE A 116 1.05 4.99 -1.22
N VAL A 117 1.91 5.40 -0.28
CA VAL A 117 2.01 6.79 0.19
C VAL A 117 2.39 7.74 -0.96
N THR A 118 3.39 7.35 -1.77
CA THR A 118 3.84 8.17 -2.92
C THR A 118 2.80 8.23 -4.05
N LYS A 119 2.08 7.14 -4.33
CA LYS A 119 0.99 7.14 -5.33
C LYS A 119 -0.24 7.92 -4.88
N SER A 120 -0.59 7.86 -3.60
CA SER A 120 -1.68 8.65 -3.01
C SER A 120 -1.43 10.15 -3.19
N TRP A 121 -0.20 10.59 -2.92
CA TRP A 121 0.23 11.98 -3.13
C TRP A 121 0.12 12.41 -4.59
N SER A 122 0.51 11.54 -5.54
CA SER A 122 0.50 11.90 -6.96
C SER A 122 -0.90 11.92 -7.57
N THR A 123 -1.86 11.19 -7.00
CA THR A 123 -3.21 11.04 -7.58
C THR A 123 -4.21 12.04 -6.98
N GLY A 124 -3.95 12.54 -5.77
CA GLY A 124 -4.80 13.50 -5.08
C GLY A 124 -4.58 14.92 -5.55
N ASN A 125 -5.23 15.32 -6.66
CA ASN A 125 -5.58 16.70 -7.00
C ASN A 125 -4.47 17.77 -6.79
N SER A 126 -3.21 17.36 -6.92
CA SER A 126 -2.04 18.18 -6.59
C SER A 126 -2.04 19.48 -7.40
N GLY A 127 -2.47 19.37 -8.67
CA GLY A 127 -2.69 20.53 -9.54
C GLY A 127 -3.65 21.57 -8.97
N MET A 128 -4.78 21.15 -8.38
CA MET A 128 -5.81 22.06 -7.87
C MET A 128 -5.35 22.85 -6.64
N VAL A 129 -4.59 22.22 -5.73
CA VAL A 129 -4.03 22.88 -4.55
C VAL A 129 -2.96 23.89 -4.96
N PHE A 130 -2.06 23.52 -5.86
CA PHE A 130 -1.04 24.45 -6.36
C PHE A 130 -1.66 25.66 -7.09
N THR A 131 -2.73 25.47 -7.88
CA THR A 131 -3.45 26.59 -8.51
C THR A 131 -4.13 27.52 -7.51
N LEU A 132 -4.74 27.00 -6.44
CA LEU A 132 -5.40 27.82 -5.43
C LEU A 132 -4.40 28.67 -4.64
N VAL A 133 -3.26 28.10 -4.26
CA VAL A 133 -2.18 28.82 -3.57
C VAL A 133 -1.63 29.94 -4.46
N ALA A 134 -1.35 29.65 -5.73
CA ALA A 134 -0.86 30.65 -6.68
C ALA A 134 -1.86 31.81 -6.86
N ALA A 135 -3.16 31.52 -6.97
CA ALA A 135 -4.19 32.54 -7.10
C ALA A 135 -4.25 33.47 -5.87
N VAL A 136 -4.17 32.92 -4.66
CA VAL A 136 -4.15 33.71 -3.41
C VAL A 136 -2.92 34.63 -3.37
N CYS A 137 -1.74 34.11 -3.72
CA CYS A 137 -0.51 34.92 -3.77
C CYS A 137 -0.63 36.09 -4.77
N ILE A 138 -1.20 35.84 -5.95
CA ILE A 138 -1.41 36.89 -6.96
C ILE A 138 -2.35 37.97 -6.43
N VAL A 139 -3.50 37.60 -5.85
CA VAL A 139 -4.47 38.56 -5.30
C VAL A 139 -3.85 39.42 -4.18
N LEU A 140 -3.09 38.80 -3.27
CA LEU A 140 -2.41 39.52 -2.20
C LEU A 140 -1.38 40.52 -2.76
N SER A 141 -0.57 40.10 -3.73
CA SER A 141 0.43 40.99 -4.35
C SER A 141 -0.23 42.18 -5.07
N LEU A 142 -1.30 41.95 -5.83
CA LEU A 142 -2.06 43.01 -6.49
C LEU A 142 -2.71 43.97 -5.47
N SER A 143 -3.27 43.45 -4.38
CA SER A 143 -3.87 44.26 -3.33
C SER A 143 -2.84 45.19 -2.66
N ILE A 144 -1.63 44.70 -2.44
CA ILE A 144 -0.51 45.49 -1.88
C ILE A 144 -0.09 46.57 -2.87
N VAL A 145 0.05 46.25 -4.16
CA VAL A 145 0.42 47.23 -5.20
C VAL A 145 -0.64 48.32 -5.35
N ILE A 146 -1.92 47.95 -5.37
CA ILE A 146 -3.04 48.90 -5.48
C ILE A 146 -3.06 49.83 -4.26
N ARG A 147 -2.92 49.28 -3.05
CA ARG A 147 -2.83 50.09 -1.80
C ARG A 147 -1.65 51.06 -1.85
N ARG A 148 -0.46 50.60 -2.29
CA ARG A 148 0.72 51.46 -2.44
C ARG A 148 0.49 52.60 -3.44
N ARG A 149 -0.10 52.30 -4.61
CA ARG A 149 -0.41 53.31 -5.63
C ARG A 149 -1.45 54.32 -5.15
N LEU A 150 -2.47 53.87 -4.43
CA LEU A 150 -3.49 54.76 -3.85
C LEU A 150 -2.91 55.71 -2.80
N ILE A 151 -2.05 55.21 -1.90
CA ILE A 151 -1.38 56.05 -0.88
C ILE A 151 -0.47 57.09 -1.56
N ALA A 152 0.36 56.68 -2.52
CA ALA A 152 1.22 57.60 -3.27
C ALA A 152 0.42 58.66 -4.04
N SER A 153 -0.72 58.28 -4.63
CA SER A 153 -1.59 59.24 -5.32
C SER A 153 -2.21 60.27 -4.36
N ARG A 154 -2.58 59.88 -3.13
CA ARG A 154 -3.12 60.79 -2.12
C ARG A 154 -2.12 61.85 -1.69
N GLU A 155 -0.84 61.49 -1.58
CA GLU A 155 0.22 62.44 -1.26
C GLU A 155 0.45 63.46 -2.39
N SER A 156 0.29 63.04 -3.66
CA SER A 156 0.42 63.95 -4.82
C SER A 156 -0.68 65.02 -4.93
N VAL A 157 -1.88 64.76 -4.36
CA VAL A 157 -3.01 65.71 -4.41
C VAL A 157 -2.91 66.80 -3.34
N SER A 158 -2.04 66.66 -2.33
CA SER A 158 -1.92 67.60 -1.19
C SER A 158 -1.18 68.90 -1.52
N TRP A 159 -0.48 69.01 -2.65
CA TRP A 159 0.48 70.10 -2.93
C TRP A 159 0.01 71.23 -3.85
N SER A 160 -1.29 71.41 -4.08
CA SER A 160 -1.78 72.58 -4.82
C SER A 160 -2.76 73.40 -4.00
N ARG A 161 -2.25 74.45 -3.33
CA ARG A 161 -2.60 75.89 -3.53
C ARG A 161 -2.04 76.72 -2.36
N LEU A 162 -1.13 77.65 -2.65
CA LEU A 162 -0.90 78.85 -1.84
C LEU A 162 -1.40 80.07 -2.66
N PRO A 163 -2.25 80.95 -2.10
CA PRO A 163 -2.59 82.19 -2.75
C PRO A 163 -1.43 83.18 -2.57
N MET A 164 -0.85 83.67 -3.67
CA MET A 164 -0.04 84.89 -3.66
C MET A 164 -0.96 86.08 -3.91
N ASN A 165 -1.12 86.96 -2.92
CA ASN A 165 -1.58 88.32 -3.15
C ASN A 165 -0.36 89.17 -3.50
N LEU A 166 -0.32 89.66 -4.74
CA LEU A 166 0.62 90.68 -5.20
C LEU A 166 0.22 92.03 -4.60
N SER A 167 1.14 92.68 -3.89
CA SER A 167 1.11 94.13 -3.71
C SER A 167 1.78 94.77 -4.93
N GLU A 168 1.07 95.66 -5.60
CA GLU A 168 1.66 96.59 -6.55
C GLU A 168 1.22 97.99 -6.14
N GLY A 169 2.20 98.79 -5.73
CA GLY A 169 2.02 100.17 -5.31
C GLY A 169 2.68 101.12 -6.30
N SER A 170 2.09 102.30 -6.45
CA SER A 170 2.69 103.61 -6.71
C SER A 170 1.53 104.53 -7.13
N ASP A 171 1.38 105.76 -6.62
CA ASP A 171 2.30 106.88 -6.81
C ASP A 171 2.27 107.95 -5.70
N LYS A 172 3.30 108.79 -5.73
CA LYS A 172 3.75 109.78 -4.74
C LYS A 172 3.10 111.17 -4.91
N VAL A 173 2.73 111.78 -3.77
CA VAL A 173 3.13 113.11 -3.23
C VAL A 173 3.13 114.40 -4.10
N ALA A 174 2.20 115.30 -3.74
CA ALA A 174 2.24 116.77 -3.46
C ALA A 174 2.47 117.88 -4.51
N GLY A 175 1.69 118.97 -4.36
CA GLY A 175 2.10 120.34 -4.70
C GLY A 175 0.99 121.39 -4.90
N ILE A 176 0.79 122.25 -3.88
CA ILE A 176 0.11 123.58 -3.79
C ILE A 176 -1.42 123.63 -3.92
#